data_AF-A0A849QUV6-F1
#
_entry.id   AF-A0A849QUV6-F1
#
_cell.length_a   1.000
_cell.length_b   1.000
_cell.length_c   1.000
_cell.angle_alpha   90.00
_cell.angle_beta   90.00
_cell.angle_gamma   90.00
#
_symmetry.space_group_name_H-M   'P 1'
#
loop_
_entity.id
_entity.type
_entity.pdbx_description
1 polymer ?
#
loop_
_entity_poly.entity_id
_entity_poly.type
_entity_poly.pdbx_seq_one_letter_code
_entity_poly.pdbx_strand_id
1 'polypeptide(L)'
;MSAEKELRVRPIRDGTVIDRILAGQAMNVLKILGIKGAYSDVVTMAMNVPSKELGQKDIVKIENRELEEKELDKISLISPGATINIIRDFEVADKYQVELPEMVEGMVKCINPNCISNTKEPVISKFEVKKDPVQLRCIYCENIIMENIAEHLL
;
A
#
# COMPACT_ATOMS: atom_id res chain seq x y z
N MET A 1 -0.82 -0.27 37.57
CA MET A 1 -1.50 -1.30 36.76
C MET A 1 -1.28 -0.93 35.31
N SER A 2 -0.37 -1.63 34.64
CA SER A 2 -0.03 -1.41 33.24
C SER A 2 -1.28 -1.73 32.42
N ALA A 3 -1.82 -0.77 31.68
CA ALA A 3 -2.88 -1.06 30.73
C ALA A 3 -2.33 -2.13 29.77
N GLU A 4 -2.86 -3.35 29.85
CA GLU A 4 -2.64 -4.37 28.85
C GLU A 4 -2.96 -3.70 27.51
N LYS A 5 -1.96 -3.58 26.64
CA LYS A 5 -2.18 -3.17 25.26
C LYS A 5 -3.13 -4.23 24.69
N GLU A 6 -4.42 -3.95 24.64
CA GLU A 6 -5.40 -4.85 24.03
C GLU A 6 -4.96 -5.11 22.60
N LEU A 7 -4.34 -6.27 22.39
CA LEU A 7 -4.07 -6.81 21.08
C LEU A 7 -5.44 -7.14 20.50
N ARG A 8 -5.96 -6.22 19.67
CA ARG A 8 -7.27 -6.41 19.00
C ARG A 8 -7.33 -7.71 18.22
N VAL A 9 -6.17 -8.23 17.78
CA VAL A 9 -6.05 -9.49 17.05
C VAL A 9 -4.73 -10.19 17.40
N ARG A 10 -4.74 -11.53 17.36
CA ARG A 10 -3.60 -12.40 17.66
C ARG A 10 -2.34 -12.05 16.83
N PRO A 11 -1.13 -12.30 17.36
CA PRO A 11 0.09 -12.27 16.56
C PRO A 11 0.06 -13.39 15.51
N ILE A 12 0.69 -13.15 14.37
CA ILE A 12 0.91 -14.17 13.33
C ILE A 12 2.25 -14.86 13.58
N ARG A 13 2.38 -16.13 13.16
CA ARG A 13 3.63 -16.87 13.27
C ARG A 13 4.60 -16.53 12.14
N ASP A 14 4.12 -16.62 10.90
CA ASP A 14 4.90 -16.39 9.68
C ASP A 14 4.08 -15.55 8.70
N GLY A 15 4.71 -14.59 8.02
CA GLY A 15 4.06 -13.77 6.99
C GLY A 15 4.40 -12.28 7.08
N THR A 16 3.45 -11.40 6.76
CA THR A 16 3.69 -9.94 6.68
C THR A 16 2.69 -9.15 7.53
N VAL A 17 3.20 -8.15 8.26
CA VAL A 17 2.40 -7.13 8.94
C VAL A 17 2.69 -5.76 8.35
N ILE A 18 1.68 -5.18 7.71
CA ILE A 18 1.67 -3.81 7.20
C ILE A 18 1.01 -2.93 8.27
N ASP A 19 1.83 -2.14 8.95
CA ASP A 19 1.40 -1.21 9.99
C ASP A 19 1.52 0.25 9.50
N ARG A 20 0.88 1.18 10.23
CA ARG A 20 0.87 2.61 9.92
C ARG A 20 0.30 2.91 8.53
N ILE A 21 -0.71 2.12 8.11
CA ILE A 21 -1.49 2.43 6.93
C ILE A 21 -2.36 3.66 7.24
N LEU A 22 -2.46 4.63 6.32
CA LEU A 22 -3.38 5.76 6.44
C LEU A 22 -4.81 5.26 6.68
N ALA A 23 -5.52 5.92 7.59
CA ALA A 23 -6.87 5.53 8.00
C ALA A 23 -7.81 5.41 6.79
N GLY A 24 -8.53 4.29 6.68
CA GLY A 24 -9.43 3.98 5.56
C GLY A 24 -8.78 3.37 4.32
N GLN A 25 -7.45 3.18 4.29
CA GLN A 25 -6.75 2.64 3.12
C GLN A 25 -6.50 1.13 3.16
N ALA A 26 -6.78 0.42 4.25
CA ALA A 26 -6.48 -1.02 4.30
C ALA A 26 -7.21 -1.86 3.25
N MET A 27 -8.44 -1.50 2.87
CA MET A 27 -9.13 -2.17 1.77
C MET A 27 -8.41 -1.98 0.43
N ASN A 28 -7.85 -0.79 0.19
CA ASN A 28 -7.05 -0.51 -1.00
C ASN A 28 -5.76 -1.33 -1.00
N VAL A 29 -5.12 -1.49 0.17
CA VAL A 29 -3.96 -2.38 0.33
C VAL A 29 -4.32 -3.83 -0.07
N LEU A 30 -5.43 -4.39 0.42
CA LEU A 30 -5.83 -5.75 0.04
C LEU A 30 -6.07 -5.89 -1.47
N LYS A 31 -6.69 -4.88 -2.09
CA LYS A 31 -6.93 -4.84 -3.54
C LYS A 31 -5.62 -4.82 -4.33
N ILE A 32 -4.65 -4.01 -3.90
CA ILE A 32 -3.30 -3.92 -4.49
C ILE A 32 -2.58 -5.27 -4.44
N LEU A 33 -2.67 -5.96 -3.30
CA LEU A 33 -2.04 -7.26 -3.06
C LEU A 33 -2.75 -8.43 -3.75
N GLY A 34 -3.83 -8.17 -4.50
CA GLY A 34 -4.64 -9.18 -5.16
C GLY A 34 -5.41 -10.09 -4.20
N ILE A 35 -5.52 -9.72 -2.93
CA ILE A 35 -6.20 -10.51 -1.89
C ILE A 35 -7.71 -10.32 -2.04
N LYS A 36 -8.42 -11.40 -2.36
CA LYS A 36 -9.87 -11.43 -2.64
C LYS A 36 -10.54 -12.56 -1.86
N GLY A 37 -11.86 -12.72 -2.01
CA GLY A 37 -12.66 -13.65 -1.19
C GLY A 37 -12.29 -15.14 -1.26
N ALA A 38 -11.50 -15.57 -2.25
CA ALA A 38 -11.01 -16.95 -2.37
C ALA A 38 -9.53 -17.11 -1.93
N TYR A 39 -8.98 -16.14 -1.21
CA TYR A 39 -7.61 -16.18 -0.70
C TYR A 39 -7.47 -17.27 0.39
N SER A 40 -6.42 -18.07 0.31
CA SER A 40 -6.23 -19.29 1.11
C SER A 40 -5.71 -19.03 2.52
N ASP A 41 -4.85 -18.03 2.68
CA ASP A 41 -4.21 -17.74 3.96
C ASP A 41 -5.05 -16.80 4.83
N VAL A 42 -4.78 -16.83 6.14
CA VAL A 42 -5.45 -15.97 7.10
C VAL A 42 -5.02 -14.53 6.89
N VAL A 43 -6.00 -13.65 6.71
CA VAL A 43 -5.81 -12.21 6.61
C VAL A 43 -6.58 -11.52 7.71
N THR A 44 -5.87 -10.68 8.47
CA THR A 44 -6.45 -9.81 9.47
C THR A 44 -6.38 -8.38 8.98
N MET A 45 -7.50 -7.66 9.03
CA MET A 45 -7.56 -6.23 8.75
C MET A 45 -8.18 -5.51 9.96
N ALA A 46 -7.54 -4.44 10.41
CA ALA A 46 -8.08 -3.55 11.43
C ALA A 46 -8.05 -2.12 10.92
N MET A 47 -9.19 -1.44 10.92
CA MET A 47 -9.34 -0.09 10.36
C MET A 47 -9.64 0.94 11.45
N ASN A 48 -9.18 2.17 11.24
CA ASN A 48 -9.39 3.33 12.13
C ASN A 48 -9.01 3.04 13.58
N VAL A 49 -7.94 2.27 13.80
CA VAL A 49 -7.46 1.95 15.14
C VAL A 49 -6.69 3.15 15.71
N PRO A 50 -6.76 3.44 17.02
CA PRO A 50 -6.02 4.53 17.62
C PRO A 50 -4.52 4.43 17.36
N SER A 51 -3.91 5.55 16.96
CA SER A 51 -2.48 5.68 16.71
C SER A 51 -1.92 6.90 17.44
N LYS A 52 -0.79 6.74 18.11
CA LYS A 52 -0.11 7.87 18.76
C LYS A 52 0.49 8.85 17.75
N GLU A 53 0.98 8.34 16.62
CA GLU A 53 1.67 9.12 15.59
C GLU A 53 0.69 9.72 14.57
N LEU A 54 -0.33 8.95 14.17
CA LEU A 54 -1.25 9.31 13.07
C LEU A 54 -2.65 9.72 13.54
N GLY A 55 -2.92 9.69 14.86
CA GLY A 55 -4.27 9.79 15.42
C GLY A 55 -5.10 8.52 15.20
N GLN A 56 -5.30 8.13 13.94
CA GLN A 56 -5.89 6.86 13.52
C GLN A 56 -5.03 6.21 12.44
N LYS A 57 -5.04 4.88 12.38
CA LYS A 57 -4.36 4.11 11.34
C LYS A 57 -5.13 2.85 11.00
N ASP A 58 -4.78 2.24 9.89
CA ASP A 58 -5.17 0.88 9.59
C ASP A 58 -3.97 -0.07 9.72
N ILE A 59 -4.25 -1.38 9.83
CA ILE A 59 -3.29 -2.47 9.93
C ILE A 59 -3.78 -3.64 9.08
N VAL A 60 -2.88 -4.25 8.32
CA VAL A 60 -3.12 -5.51 7.60
C VAL A 60 -2.07 -6.53 8.02
N LYS A 61 -2.50 -7.74 8.37
CA LYS A 61 -1.63 -8.90 8.62
C LYS A 61 -2.00 -10.02 7.67
N ILE A 62 -1.01 -10.67 7.08
CA ILE A 62 -1.20 -11.75 6.11
C ILE A 62 -0.30 -12.91 6.56
N GLU A 63 -0.89 -14.07 6.83
CA GLU A 63 -0.13 -15.27 7.18
C GLU A 63 0.51 -15.90 5.93
N ASN A 64 1.66 -16.56 6.12
CA ASN A 64 2.38 -17.37 5.12
C ASN A 64 2.75 -16.65 3.81
N ARG A 65 2.77 -15.31 3.81
CA ARG A 65 3.17 -14.51 2.64
C ARG A 65 4.12 -13.39 3.04
N GLU A 66 5.25 -13.35 2.36
CA GLU A 66 6.18 -12.23 2.36
C GLU A 66 5.94 -11.40 1.10
N LEU A 67 5.90 -10.07 1.24
CA LEU A 67 5.61 -9.17 0.11
C LEU A 67 6.85 -8.92 -0.75
N GLU A 68 6.63 -8.83 -2.07
CA GLU A 68 7.68 -8.44 -3.02
C GLU A 68 7.83 -6.92 -3.09
N GLU A 69 9.02 -6.44 -3.49
CA GLU A 69 9.36 -5.01 -3.60
C GLU A 69 8.33 -4.21 -4.42
N LYS A 70 7.88 -4.76 -5.56
CA LYS A 70 6.86 -4.14 -6.43
C LYS A 70 5.53 -3.90 -5.72
N GLU A 71 5.20 -4.73 -4.73
CA GLU A 71 3.98 -4.56 -3.94
C GLU A 71 4.13 -3.44 -2.92
N LEU A 72 5.33 -3.29 -2.35
CA LEU A 72 5.67 -2.20 -1.44
C LEU A 72 5.55 -0.85 -2.16
N ASP A 73 6.03 -0.76 -3.39
CA ASP A 73 5.94 0.45 -4.21
C ASP A 73 4.50 0.91 -4.42
N LYS A 74 3.58 -0.02 -4.68
CA LYS A 74 2.15 0.31 -4.84
C LYS A 74 1.53 0.79 -3.52
N ILE A 75 1.90 0.18 -2.40
CA ILE A 75 1.46 0.60 -1.07
C ILE A 75 1.98 2.02 -0.76
N SER A 76 3.20 2.35 -1.20
CA SER A 76 3.79 3.69 -1.01
C SER A 76 2.90 4.82 -1.52
N LEU A 77 2.21 4.58 -2.64
CA LEU A 77 1.39 5.57 -3.33
C LEU A 77 0.11 5.92 -2.58
N ILE A 78 -0.42 4.98 -1.78
CA ILE A 78 -1.66 5.16 -1.02
C ILE A 78 -1.42 5.44 0.45
N SER A 79 -0.27 5.02 0.98
CA SER A 79 0.09 5.20 2.37
C SER A 79 1.59 5.41 2.54
N PRO A 80 2.10 6.60 2.17
CA PRO A 80 3.49 6.96 2.43
C PRO A 80 3.80 6.85 3.93
N GLY A 81 4.90 6.20 4.30
CA GLY A 81 5.27 5.98 5.71
C GLY A 81 4.67 4.74 6.36
N ALA A 82 3.92 3.92 5.60
CA ALA A 82 3.59 2.56 6.04
C ALA A 82 4.87 1.78 6.36
N THR A 83 4.76 0.85 7.31
CA THR A 83 5.86 0.00 7.74
C THR A 83 5.50 -1.44 7.51
N ILE A 84 6.38 -2.16 6.83
CA ILE A 84 6.17 -3.56 6.48
C ILE A 84 7.13 -4.39 7.32
N ASN A 85 6.58 -5.29 8.13
CA ASN A 85 7.34 -6.17 9.00
C ASN A 85 7.15 -7.60 8.50
N ILE A 86 8.25 -8.25 8.16
CA ILE A 86 8.26 -9.67 7.83
C ILE A 86 8.39 -10.44 9.15
N ILE A 87 7.45 -11.35 9.39
CA ILE A 87 7.39 -12.16 10.60
C ILE A 87 7.81 -13.57 10.26
N ARG A 88 8.74 -14.13 11.03
CA ARG A 88 9.15 -15.54 10.97
C ARG A 88 9.24 -16.07 12.40
N ASP A 89 8.59 -17.20 12.68
CA ASP A 89 8.52 -17.80 14.02
C ASP A 89 8.16 -16.82 15.15
N PHE A 90 7.11 -16.01 14.93
CA PHE A 90 6.59 -14.97 15.84
C PHE A 90 7.48 -13.74 16.06
N GLU A 91 8.66 -13.68 15.42
CA GLU A 91 9.59 -12.56 15.55
C GLU A 91 9.66 -11.72 14.27
N VAL A 92 9.98 -10.43 14.42
CA VAL A 92 10.21 -9.55 13.26
C VAL A 92 11.59 -9.89 12.69
N ALA A 93 11.59 -10.59 11.57
CA ALA A 93 12.82 -10.95 10.86
C ALA A 93 13.36 -9.74 10.08
N ASP A 94 12.48 -9.02 9.37
CA ASP A 94 12.86 -7.88 8.54
C ASP A 94 11.85 -6.74 8.68
N LYS A 95 12.32 -5.51 8.49
CA LYS A 95 11.51 -4.30 8.57
C LYS A 95 11.84 -3.36 7.42
N TYR A 96 10.82 -3.05 6.62
CA TYR A 96 10.90 -2.13 5.50
C TYR A 96 10.05 -0.90 5.79
N GLN A 97 10.66 0.28 5.64
CA GLN A 97 9.90 1.52 5.61
C GLN A 97 9.60 1.83 4.15
N VAL A 98 8.31 2.00 3.86
CA VAL A 98 7.89 2.24 2.49
C VAL A 98 8.20 3.69 2.12
N GLU A 99 9.05 3.88 1.12
CA GLU A 99 9.36 5.18 0.56
C GLU A 99 8.63 5.38 -0.76
N LEU A 100 8.16 6.61 -0.98
CA LEU A 100 7.53 6.97 -2.23
C LEU A 100 8.61 7.06 -3.32
N PRO A 101 8.51 6.37 -4.46
CA PRO A 101 9.53 6.45 -5.51
C PRO A 101 9.50 7.81 -6.21
N GLU A 102 10.54 8.16 -6.96
CA GLU A 102 10.57 9.38 -7.79
C GLU A 102 9.80 9.22 -9.11
N MET A 103 9.75 7.99 -9.62
CA MET A 103 8.99 7.64 -10.81
C MET A 103 8.19 6.35 -10.58
N VAL A 104 7.02 6.29 -11.23
CA VAL A 104 6.14 5.13 -11.21
C VAL A 104 5.88 4.69 -12.63
N GLU A 105 6.19 3.43 -12.94
CA GLU A 105 6.01 2.84 -14.27
C GLU A 105 5.05 1.65 -14.20
N GLY A 106 3.98 1.68 -15.02
CA GLY A 106 3.05 0.57 -15.16
C GLY A 106 2.19 0.25 -13.92
N MET A 107 2.23 1.07 -12.87
CA MET A 107 1.43 0.85 -11.65
C MET A 107 0.16 1.69 -11.57
N VAL A 108 0.09 2.79 -12.33
CA VAL A 108 -1.04 3.74 -12.30
C VAL A 108 -1.56 3.94 -13.71
N LYS A 109 -2.87 3.96 -13.90
CA LYS A 109 -3.53 4.29 -15.16
C LYS A 109 -3.69 5.79 -15.27
N CYS A 110 -3.38 6.36 -16.44
CA CYS A 110 -3.60 7.79 -16.67
C CYS A 110 -5.10 8.12 -16.72
N ILE A 111 -5.50 9.20 -16.05
CA ILE A 111 -6.88 9.68 -16.03
C ILE A 111 -7.30 10.30 -17.37
N ASN A 112 -6.36 10.75 -18.20
CA ASN A 112 -6.65 11.29 -19.52
C ASN A 112 -6.96 10.14 -20.50
N PRO A 113 -8.21 9.97 -20.96
CA PRO A 113 -8.58 8.86 -21.85
C PRO A 113 -7.81 8.88 -23.18
N ASN A 114 -7.36 10.06 -23.62
CA ASN A 114 -6.62 10.26 -24.87
C ASN A 114 -5.09 10.13 -24.68
N CYS A 115 -4.61 9.84 -23.47
CA CYS A 115 -3.19 9.61 -23.24
C CYS A 115 -2.71 8.42 -24.05
N ILE A 116 -1.51 8.52 -24.65
CA ILE A 116 -0.89 7.43 -25.40
C ILE A 116 -0.77 6.12 -24.58
N SER A 117 -0.62 6.21 -23.26
CA SER A 117 -0.58 5.05 -22.36
C SER A 117 -1.93 4.34 -22.16
N ASN A 118 -3.02 4.89 -22.68
CA ASN A 118 -4.36 4.31 -22.62
C ASN A 118 -4.84 3.78 -23.99
N THR A 119 -4.01 3.89 -25.04
CA THR A 119 -4.34 3.43 -26.39
C THR A 119 -3.75 2.03 -26.66
N LYS A 120 -3.80 1.56 -27.90
CA LYS A 120 -3.20 0.27 -28.32
C LYS A 120 -1.69 0.37 -28.55
N GLU A 121 -1.09 1.53 -28.32
CA GLU A 121 0.35 1.71 -28.45
C GLU A 121 1.08 0.86 -27.40
N PRO A 122 2.23 0.25 -27.72
CA PRO A 122 2.98 -0.63 -26.82
C PRO A 122 3.78 0.19 -25.78
N VAL A 123 3.12 1.13 -25.09
CA VAL A 123 3.73 2.01 -24.09
C VAL A 123 3.07 1.81 -22.73
N ILE A 124 3.89 1.62 -21.70
CA ILE A 124 3.43 1.55 -20.32
C ILE A 124 3.26 2.96 -19.76
N SER A 125 2.29 3.14 -18.86
CA SER A 125 2.09 4.40 -18.16
C SER A 125 3.32 4.77 -17.32
N LYS A 126 3.70 6.05 -17.30
CA LYS A 126 4.83 6.57 -16.53
C LYS A 126 4.45 7.89 -15.86
N PHE A 127 4.79 8.03 -14.59
CA PHE A 127 4.52 9.22 -13.80
C PHE A 127 5.76 9.68 -13.04
N GLU A 128 6.01 10.98 -13.07
CA GLU A 128 6.86 11.67 -12.10
C GLU A 128 6.08 11.84 -10.79
N VAL A 129 6.74 11.56 -9.66
CA VAL A 129 6.12 11.65 -8.33
C VAL A 129 6.66 12.86 -7.57
N LYS A 130 5.77 13.74 -7.14
CA LYS A 130 6.09 14.77 -6.15
C LYS A 130 5.66 14.30 -4.77
N LYS A 131 6.55 14.45 -3.79
CA LYS A 131 6.33 14.09 -2.39
C LYS A 131 6.02 15.39 -1.65
N ASP A 132 4.81 15.52 -1.13
CA ASP A 132 4.28 16.68 -0.37
C ASP A 132 3.70 17.87 -1.19
N PRO A 133 2.38 17.86 -1.48
CA PRO A 133 1.47 16.71 -1.37
C PRO A 133 1.83 15.65 -2.42
N VAL A 134 1.38 14.41 -2.23
CA VAL A 134 1.61 13.36 -3.24
C VAL A 134 0.92 13.75 -4.55
N GLN A 135 1.70 13.91 -5.62
CA GLN A 135 1.17 14.18 -6.96
C GLN A 135 1.84 13.26 -7.97
N LEU A 136 1.04 12.70 -8.88
CA LEU A 136 1.52 11.88 -9.99
C LEU A 136 1.31 12.65 -11.28
N ARG A 137 2.39 13.08 -11.92
CA ARG A 137 2.36 13.77 -13.21
C ARG A 137 2.71 12.81 -14.34
N CYS A 138 1.77 12.57 -15.25
CA CYS A 138 2.00 11.71 -16.41
C CYS A 138 3.10 12.28 -17.31
N ILE A 139 4.11 11.47 -17.64
CA ILE A 139 5.24 11.90 -18.50
C ILE A 139 4.79 12.20 -19.94
N TYR A 140 3.68 11.58 -20.40
CA TYR A 140 3.24 11.71 -21.78
C TYR A 140 2.29 12.87 -22.06
N CYS A 141 1.34 13.11 -21.16
CA CYS A 141 0.28 14.12 -21.38
C CYS A 141 0.18 15.13 -20.25
N GLU A 142 1.13 15.12 -19.31
CA GLU A 142 1.29 16.07 -18.20
C GLU A 142 0.10 16.17 -17.23
N ASN A 143 -0.93 15.34 -17.39
CA ASN A 143 -2.07 15.29 -16.48
C ASN A 143 -1.61 14.87 -15.08
N ILE A 144 -2.21 15.50 -14.06
CA ILE A 144 -1.84 15.34 -12.66
C ILE A 144 -2.96 14.61 -11.91
N ILE A 145 -2.58 13.58 -11.14
CA ILE A 145 -3.45 12.89 -10.18
C ILE A 145 -2.97 13.27 -8.77
N MET A 146 -3.88 13.80 -7.95
CA MET A 146 -3.58 14.20 -6.55
C MET A 146 -4.46 13.49 -5.53
N GLU A 147 -5.66 13.09 -5.93
CA GLU A 147 -6.66 12.46 -5.08
C GLU A 147 -7.06 11.10 -5.65
N ASN A 148 -7.61 10.23 -4.80
CA ASN A 148 -8.13 8.92 -5.19
C ASN A 148 -7.14 8.08 -6.01
N ILE A 149 -5.83 8.22 -5.75
CA ILE A 149 -4.77 7.48 -6.47
C ILE A 149 -5.06 5.98 -6.49
N ALA A 150 -5.60 5.44 -5.38
CA ALA A 150 -5.99 4.04 -5.25
C ALA A 150 -6.99 3.55 -6.33
N GLU A 151 -7.85 4.42 -6.86
CA GLU A 151 -8.81 4.07 -7.92
C GLU A 151 -8.14 3.88 -9.29
N HIS A 152 -6.95 4.44 -9.45
CA HIS A 152 -6.20 4.44 -10.70
C HIS A 152 -5.06 3.41 -10.71
N LEU A 153 -4.84 2.65 -9.64
CA LEU A 153 -3.81 1.60 -9.61
C LEU A 153 -4.15 0.42 -10.55
N LEU A 154 -3.13 -0.10 -11.23
CA LEU A 154 -3.17 -1.25 -12.15
C LEU A 154 -2.85 -2.57 -11.44
#